data_AF-A0A7C3QA46-F1
#
_entry.id   AF-A0A7C3QA46-F1
#
_cell.length_a   1.000
_cell.length_b   1.000
_cell.length_c   1.000
_cell.angle_alpha   90.00
_cell.angle_beta   90.00
_cell.angle_gamma   90.00
#
_symmetry.space_group_name_H-M   'P 1'
#
loop_
_entity.id
_entity.type
_entity.pdbx_description
1 polymer ?
#
loop_
_entity_poly.entity_id
_entity_poly.type
_entity_poly.pdbx_seq_one_letter_code
_entity_poly.pdbx_strand_id
1 'polypeptide(L)'
;MVRPFFMRLQAQGVIFNSFIRRNAMYEKQISTIKKHLTVKEDEVLTTSLDVANSFDKKHKHVIEVIRKLINTPECPSDFGRSNFRPSSYVNEQNKEQPMYELTRDGFTLLAMRFSGPKAYKFQIAYIEAFNQMEKGLQSSKQLLDELLTARPLWGNIKRYMGLGLSRKEVCLLTNLHKDTVRKHLRRMENLGIIAPPVNLKELQAKVQPMLPGMEA
;
A
#
# COMPACT_ATOMS: atom_id res chain seq x y z
N MET A 1 -18.28 53.67 22.55
CA MET A 1 -19.01 52.39 22.72
C MET A 1 -18.57 51.35 21.66
N VAL A 2 -17.26 51.10 21.48
CA VAL A 2 -16.72 50.27 20.36
C VAL A 2 -15.93 49.02 20.85
N ARG A 3 -15.59 48.95 22.13
CA ARG A 3 -14.81 47.85 22.73
C ARG A 3 -15.43 46.45 22.62
N PRO A 4 -16.76 46.22 22.74
CA PRO A 4 -17.30 44.87 22.68
C PRO A 4 -17.32 44.26 21.26
N PHE A 5 -17.34 45.08 20.22
CA PHE A 5 -17.29 44.63 18.82
C PHE A 5 -15.86 44.23 18.41
N PHE A 6 -14.86 45.00 18.84
CA PHE A 6 -13.44 44.72 18.57
C PHE A 6 -12.95 43.43 19.25
N MET A 7 -13.40 43.16 20.49
CA MET A 7 -13.11 41.90 21.18
C MET A 7 -13.75 40.68 20.50
N ARG A 8 -14.96 40.82 19.92
CA ARG A 8 -15.61 39.74 19.15
C ARG A 8 -14.86 39.41 17.85
N LEU A 9 -14.34 40.42 17.13
CA LEU A 9 -13.53 40.22 15.93
C LEU A 9 -12.17 39.57 16.22
N GLN A 10 -11.50 39.97 17.31
CA GLN A 10 -10.26 39.31 17.74
C GLN A 10 -10.51 37.85 18.18
N ALA A 11 -11.62 37.58 18.88
CA ALA A 11 -12.01 36.21 19.24
C ALA A 11 -12.32 35.35 18.01
N GLN A 12 -13.02 35.89 17.00
CA GLN A 12 -13.29 35.18 15.74
C GLN A 12 -12.00 34.90 14.95
N GLY A 13 -11.05 35.85 14.90
CA GLY A 13 -9.75 35.65 14.26
C GLY A 13 -8.87 34.60 14.97
N VAL A 14 -8.88 34.56 16.31
CA VAL A 14 -8.16 33.56 17.11
C VAL A 14 -8.79 32.17 16.95
N ILE A 15 -10.12 32.07 16.96
CA ILE A 15 -10.84 30.81 16.75
C ILE A 15 -10.57 30.28 15.33
N PHE A 16 -10.63 31.14 14.31
CA PHE A 16 -10.33 30.77 12.94
C PHE A 16 -8.88 30.29 12.77
N ASN A 17 -7.89 31.01 13.30
CA ASN A 17 -6.50 30.55 13.28
C ASN A 17 -6.28 29.25 14.06
N SER A 18 -6.99 29.06 15.18
CA SER A 18 -6.92 27.81 15.93
C SER A 18 -7.52 26.63 15.15
N PHE A 19 -8.58 26.87 14.37
CA PHE A 19 -9.23 25.89 13.49
C PHE A 19 -8.32 25.52 12.31
N ILE A 20 -7.76 26.51 11.62
CA ILE A 20 -6.82 26.29 10.51
C ILE A 20 -5.58 25.51 10.99
N ARG A 21 -5.01 25.86 12.15
CA ARG A 21 -3.87 25.13 12.73
C ARG A 21 -4.23 23.69 13.12
N ARG A 22 -5.43 23.47 13.66
CA ARG A 22 -5.90 22.13 14.05
C ARG A 22 -6.13 21.25 12.82
N ASN A 23 -6.70 21.79 11.75
CA ASN A 23 -6.88 21.08 10.48
C ASN A 23 -5.53 20.78 9.80
N ALA A 24 -4.59 21.74 9.79
CA ALA A 24 -3.25 21.50 9.26
C ALA A 24 -2.48 20.43 10.05
N MET A 25 -2.62 20.40 11.38
CA MET A 25 -2.04 19.35 12.23
C MET A 25 -2.64 17.98 11.92
N TYR A 26 -3.95 17.93 11.70
CA TYR A 26 -4.69 16.72 11.36
C TYR A 26 -4.27 16.16 9.99
N GLU A 27 -4.23 17.00 8.96
CA GLU A 27 -3.73 16.62 7.62
C GLU A 27 -2.28 16.14 7.65
N LYS A 28 -1.43 16.79 8.45
CA LYS A 28 -0.04 16.34 8.66
C LYS A 28 0.01 14.94 9.30
N GLN A 29 -0.90 14.64 10.21
CA GLN A 29 -0.99 13.32 10.83
C GLN A 29 -1.41 12.24 9.81
N ILE A 30 -2.43 12.52 9.00
CA ILE A 30 -2.86 11.62 7.91
C ILE A 30 -1.71 11.40 6.91
N SER A 31 -1.03 12.48 6.49
CA SER A 31 0.12 12.41 5.60
C SER A 31 1.26 11.56 6.16
N THR A 32 1.48 11.63 7.48
CA THR A 32 2.49 10.80 8.15
C THR A 32 2.09 9.33 8.10
N ILE A 33 0.85 9.00 8.44
CA ILE A 33 0.34 7.61 8.39
C ILE A 33 0.39 7.05 6.97
N LYS A 34 0.04 7.84 5.95
CA LYS A 34 0.12 7.41 4.55
C LYS A 34 1.51 6.93 4.12
N LYS A 35 2.59 7.44 4.73
CA LYS A 35 3.96 6.97 4.43
C LYS A 35 4.23 5.55 4.91
N HIS A 36 3.44 5.09 5.88
CA HIS A 36 3.50 3.73 6.43
C HIS A 36 2.51 2.78 5.75
N LEU A 37 1.70 3.29 4.82
CA LEU A 37 0.82 2.49 3.99
C LEU A 37 1.54 2.16 2.68
N THR A 38 1.41 0.91 2.26
CA THR A 38 1.99 0.39 1.02
C THR A 38 0.90 -0.14 0.12
N VAL A 39 1.13 -0.11 -1.19
CA VAL A 39 0.23 -0.74 -2.17
C VAL A 39 0.89 -2.00 -2.68
N LYS A 40 0.23 -3.15 -2.50
CA LYS A 40 0.63 -4.43 -3.09
C LYS A 40 -0.59 -5.08 -3.73
N GLU A 41 -0.42 -5.62 -4.93
CA GLU A 41 -1.49 -6.34 -5.65
C GLU A 41 -2.81 -5.52 -5.71
N ASP A 42 -2.68 -4.22 -5.94
CA ASP A 42 -3.78 -3.24 -5.94
C ASP A 42 -4.55 -3.06 -4.62
N GLU A 43 -4.00 -3.52 -3.51
CA GLU A 43 -4.55 -3.33 -2.17
C GLU A 43 -3.66 -2.44 -1.33
N VAL A 44 -4.29 -1.59 -0.50
CA VAL A 44 -3.58 -0.78 0.48
C VAL A 44 -3.36 -1.61 1.75
N LEU A 45 -2.11 -1.73 2.17
CA LEU A 45 -1.69 -2.52 3.33
C LEU A 45 -0.91 -1.65 4.31
N THR A 46 -1.00 -1.98 5.60
CA THR A 46 -0.10 -1.51 6.65
C THR A 46 0.66 -2.67 7.27
N THR A 47 1.69 -2.40 8.07
CA THR A 47 2.44 -3.44 8.77
C THR A 47 2.12 -3.46 10.26
N SER A 48 2.23 -4.63 10.90
CA SER A 48 2.08 -4.74 12.36
C SER A 48 3.13 -3.92 13.11
N LEU A 49 4.28 -3.66 12.48
CA LEU A 49 5.35 -2.81 13.00
C LEU A 49 4.93 -1.32 12.99
N ASP A 50 4.41 -0.83 11.88
CA ASP A 50 3.92 0.55 11.76
C ASP A 50 2.74 0.82 12.69
N VAL A 51 1.84 -0.15 12.84
CA VAL A 51 0.75 -0.10 13.81
C VAL A 51 1.32 -0.02 15.24
N ALA A 52 2.30 -0.86 15.58
CA ALA A 52 2.94 -0.82 16.90
C ALA A 52 3.56 0.56 17.21
N ASN A 53 4.28 1.12 16.25
CA ASN A 53 4.89 2.46 16.36
C ASN A 53 3.84 3.56 16.51
N SER A 54 2.74 3.48 15.74
CA SER A 54 1.68 4.49 15.75
C SER A 54 0.89 4.49 17.06
N PHE A 55 0.69 3.33 17.68
CA PHE A 55 -0.07 3.19 18.93
C PHE A 55 0.82 3.18 20.19
N ASP A 56 2.13 3.45 20.04
CA ASP A 56 3.11 3.43 21.13
C ASP A 56 3.07 2.10 21.90
N LYS A 57 3.13 1.00 21.15
CA LYS A 57 3.11 -0.37 21.66
C LYS A 57 4.37 -1.12 21.22
N LYS A 58 4.79 -2.09 22.04
CA LYS A 58 5.84 -3.03 21.64
C LYS A 58 5.33 -3.92 20.51
N HIS A 59 6.11 -4.06 19.44
CA HIS A 59 5.73 -4.88 18.27
C HIS A 59 5.36 -6.32 18.65
N LYS A 60 6.11 -6.93 19.59
CA LYS A 60 5.80 -8.25 20.15
C LYS A 60 4.36 -8.36 20.67
N HIS A 61 3.86 -7.34 21.37
CA HIS A 61 2.52 -7.36 21.93
C HIS A 61 1.46 -7.26 20.82
N VAL A 62 1.71 -6.48 19.77
CA VAL A 62 0.81 -6.38 18.61
C VAL A 62 0.72 -7.73 17.89
N ILE A 63 1.85 -8.41 17.67
CA ILE A 63 1.88 -9.78 17.11
C ILE A 63 1.07 -10.75 17.97
N GLU A 64 1.21 -10.70 19.29
CA GLU A 64 0.45 -11.55 20.21
C GLU A 64 -1.06 -11.28 20.11
N VAL A 65 -1.48 -10.03 20.02
CA VAL A 65 -2.90 -9.67 19.82
C VAL A 65 -3.41 -10.18 18.48
N ILE A 66 -2.65 -10.01 17.40
CA ILE A 66 -3.01 -10.52 16.06
C ILE A 66 -3.19 -12.04 16.10
N ARG A 67 -2.24 -12.77 16.68
CA ARG A 67 -2.34 -14.24 16.82
C ARG A 67 -3.57 -14.66 17.60
N LYS A 68 -3.90 -13.95 18.69
CA LYS A 68 -5.13 -14.20 19.45
C LYS A 68 -6.37 -13.96 18.59
N LEU A 69 -6.43 -12.87 17.83
CA LEU A 69 -7.55 -12.56 16.94
C LEU A 69 -7.78 -13.66 15.90
N ILE A 70 -6.72 -14.12 15.22
CA ILE A 70 -6.83 -15.11 14.14
C ILE A 70 -7.19 -16.51 14.69
N ASN A 71 -6.74 -16.85 15.89
CA ASN A 71 -6.96 -18.17 16.48
C ASN A 71 -8.26 -18.26 17.32
N THR A 72 -9.05 -17.19 17.35
CA THR A 72 -10.32 -17.14 18.07
C THR A 72 -11.41 -17.85 17.22
N PRO A 73 -12.27 -18.73 17.79
CA PRO A 73 -13.32 -19.43 17.05
C PRO A 73 -14.28 -18.52 16.26
N GLU A 74 -14.48 -17.30 16.75
CA GLU A 74 -15.32 -16.26 16.18
C GLU A 74 -14.72 -15.61 14.93
N CYS A 75 -13.42 -15.83 14.65
CA CYS A 75 -12.77 -15.33 13.45
C CYS A 75 -12.81 -16.40 12.35
N PRO A 76 -13.54 -16.18 11.24
CA PRO A 76 -13.48 -17.09 10.11
C PRO A 76 -12.05 -17.25 9.60
N SER A 77 -11.62 -18.49 9.33
CA SER A 77 -10.25 -18.79 8.89
C SER A 77 -9.83 -17.98 7.66
N ASP A 78 -10.74 -17.81 6.71
CA ASP A 78 -10.50 -17.06 5.48
C ASP A 78 -10.34 -15.56 5.74
N PHE A 79 -11.09 -15.01 6.71
CA PHE A 79 -10.94 -13.62 7.13
C PHE A 79 -9.55 -13.40 7.74
N GLY A 80 -9.13 -14.28 8.66
CA GLY A 80 -7.82 -14.21 9.30
C GLY A 80 -6.67 -14.24 8.27
N ARG A 81 -6.71 -15.21 7.35
CA ARG A 81 -5.68 -15.39 6.31
C ARG A 81 -5.61 -14.21 5.33
N SER A 82 -6.77 -13.69 4.90
CA SER A 82 -6.83 -12.63 3.89
C SER A 82 -6.42 -11.27 4.43
N ASN A 83 -6.75 -11.00 5.71
CA ASN A 83 -6.55 -9.69 6.33
C ASN A 83 -5.32 -9.58 7.23
N PHE A 84 -4.72 -10.70 7.65
CA PHE A 84 -3.47 -10.74 8.44
C PHE A 84 -2.46 -11.67 7.77
N ARG A 85 -1.72 -11.14 6.79
CA ARG A 85 -0.78 -11.89 5.97
C ARG A 85 0.58 -11.99 6.69
N PRO A 86 1.10 -13.18 7.01
CA PRO A 86 2.41 -13.32 7.61
C PRO A 86 3.50 -12.74 6.69
N SER A 87 4.43 -12.00 7.27
CA SER A 87 5.57 -11.37 6.57
C SER A 87 6.77 -11.27 7.53
N SER A 88 7.88 -10.72 7.09
CA SER A 88 9.07 -10.54 7.91
C SER A 88 9.80 -9.23 7.59
N TYR A 89 10.63 -8.77 8.53
CA TYR A 89 11.53 -7.64 8.35
C TYR A 89 12.88 -7.93 8.99
N VAL A 90 13.92 -7.25 8.52
CA VAL A 90 15.26 -7.32 9.11
C VAL A 90 15.40 -6.18 10.12
N ASN A 91 15.77 -6.50 11.35
CA ASN A 91 15.98 -5.51 12.40
C ASN A 91 17.40 -4.89 12.33
N GLU A 92 17.69 -3.91 13.18
CA GLU A 92 18.99 -3.25 13.28
C GLU A 92 20.17 -4.20 13.62
N GLN A 93 19.85 -5.38 14.17
CA GLN A 93 20.84 -6.43 14.49
C GLN A 93 21.04 -7.41 13.32
N ASN A 94 20.54 -7.10 12.12
CA ASN A 94 20.54 -7.97 10.95
C ASN A 94 19.85 -9.33 11.18
N LYS A 95 18.86 -9.38 12.07
CA LYS A 95 18.05 -10.57 12.32
C LYS A 95 16.69 -10.42 11.69
N GLU A 96 16.25 -11.48 11.03
CA GLU A 96 14.88 -11.58 10.53
C GLU A 96 13.91 -11.68 11.71
N GLN A 97 12.83 -10.90 11.65
CA GLN A 97 11.79 -10.82 12.66
C GLN A 97 10.42 -10.97 12.00
N PRO A 98 9.50 -11.74 12.60
CA PRO A 98 8.16 -11.90 12.06
C PRO A 98 7.36 -10.60 12.17
N MET A 99 6.50 -10.35 11.20
CA MET A 99 5.49 -9.30 11.21
C MET A 99 4.25 -9.75 10.42
N TYR A 100 3.22 -8.91 10.39
CA TYR A 100 2.04 -9.11 9.54
C TYR A 100 1.83 -7.91 8.64
N GLU A 101 1.37 -8.17 7.42
CA GLU A 101 0.75 -7.17 6.55
C GLU A 101 -0.76 -7.22 6.76
N LEU A 102 -1.35 -6.05 6.99
CA LEU A 102 -2.75 -5.90 7.35
C LEU A 102 -3.47 -5.08 6.28
N THR A 103 -4.61 -5.60 5.84
CA THR A 103 -5.59 -4.82 5.06
C THR A 103 -6.27 -3.77 5.95
N ARG A 104 -7.08 -2.90 5.35
CA ARG A 104 -7.94 -1.97 6.09
C ARG A 104 -8.81 -2.68 7.13
N ASP A 105 -9.42 -3.81 6.77
CA ASP A 105 -10.34 -4.53 7.65
C ASP A 105 -9.59 -5.27 8.78
N GLY A 106 -8.42 -5.85 8.47
CA GLY A 106 -7.53 -6.43 9.49
C GLY A 106 -7.03 -5.38 10.48
N PHE A 107 -6.61 -4.21 9.97
CA PHE A 107 -6.26 -3.07 10.80
C PHE A 107 -7.42 -2.63 11.67
N THR A 108 -8.63 -2.51 11.12
CA THR A 108 -9.82 -2.06 11.87
C THR A 108 -10.12 -2.99 13.04
N LEU A 109 -10.11 -4.31 12.80
CA LEU A 109 -10.33 -5.31 13.84
C LEU A 109 -9.25 -5.24 14.94
N LEU A 110 -7.99 -5.07 14.55
CA LEU A 110 -6.88 -4.92 15.50
C LEU A 110 -7.00 -3.63 16.30
N ALA A 111 -7.27 -2.51 15.63
CA ALA A 111 -7.29 -1.19 16.22
C ALA A 111 -8.40 -1.05 17.27
N MET A 112 -9.53 -1.75 17.10
CA MET A 112 -10.61 -1.84 18.10
C MET A 112 -10.15 -2.40 19.45
N ARG A 113 -9.07 -3.19 19.49
CA ARG A 113 -8.48 -3.72 20.74
C ARG A 113 -7.62 -2.68 21.47
N PHE A 114 -7.34 -1.54 20.86
CA PHE A 114 -6.61 -0.44 21.47
C PHE A 114 -7.58 0.63 21.97
N SER A 115 -7.40 1.07 23.21
CA SER A 115 -8.27 2.06 23.85
C SER A 115 -7.45 3.25 24.36
N GLY A 116 -8.12 4.41 24.46
CA GLY A 116 -7.57 5.63 25.03
C GLY A 116 -7.64 6.84 24.07
N PRO A 117 -7.53 8.08 24.58
CA PRO A 117 -7.72 9.29 23.77
C PRO A 117 -6.74 9.43 22.60
N LYS A 118 -5.50 8.93 22.75
CA LYS A 118 -4.51 8.89 21.67
C LYS A 118 -4.88 7.84 20.62
N ALA A 119 -5.26 6.63 21.05
CA ALA A 119 -5.64 5.53 20.17
C ALA A 119 -6.82 5.93 19.26
N TYR A 120 -7.81 6.63 19.79
CA TYR A 120 -8.96 7.09 19.01
C TYR A 120 -8.58 8.04 17.87
N LYS A 121 -7.68 9.00 18.14
CA LYS A 121 -7.17 9.90 17.08
C LYS A 121 -6.41 9.15 15.99
N PHE A 122 -5.61 8.16 16.38
CA PHE A 122 -4.88 7.32 15.41
C PHE A 122 -5.83 6.44 14.59
N GLN A 123 -6.88 5.89 15.19
CA GLN A 123 -7.91 5.12 14.49
C GLN A 123 -8.55 5.94 13.38
N ILE A 124 -9.03 7.16 13.68
CA ILE A 124 -9.66 8.01 12.67
C ILE A 124 -8.67 8.36 11.55
N ALA A 125 -7.45 8.79 11.91
CA ALA A 125 -6.45 9.18 10.93
C ALA A 125 -6.01 8.00 10.03
N TYR A 126 -5.96 6.77 10.54
CA TYR A 126 -5.71 5.58 9.73
C TYR A 126 -6.87 5.26 8.79
N ILE A 127 -8.12 5.28 9.29
CA ILE A 127 -9.31 5.04 8.47
C ILE A 127 -9.33 6.02 7.29
N GLU A 128 -9.08 7.30 7.55
CA GLU A 128 -9.03 8.31 6.50
C GLU A 128 -7.85 8.12 5.55
N ALA A 129 -6.66 7.74 6.05
CA ALA A 129 -5.51 7.44 5.21
C ALA A 129 -5.81 6.29 4.24
N PHE A 130 -6.41 5.20 4.74
CA PHE A 130 -6.87 4.07 3.92
C PHE A 130 -7.88 4.53 2.87
N ASN A 131 -8.95 5.22 3.29
CA ASN A 131 -10.00 5.70 2.37
C ASN A 131 -9.42 6.59 1.26
N GLN A 132 -8.48 7.50 1.61
CA GLN A 132 -7.86 8.38 0.61
C GLN A 132 -6.97 7.60 -0.37
N MET A 133 -6.25 6.58 0.08
CA MET A 133 -5.41 5.75 -0.79
C MET A 133 -6.24 4.80 -1.67
N GLU A 134 -7.25 4.15 -1.10
CA GLU A 134 -8.18 3.28 -1.85
C GLU A 134 -8.93 4.07 -2.92
N LYS A 135 -9.41 5.28 -2.59
CA LYS A 135 -10.05 6.17 -3.58
C LYS A 135 -9.09 6.54 -4.71
N GLY A 136 -7.83 6.85 -4.39
CA GLY A 136 -6.80 7.13 -5.38
C GLY A 136 -6.55 5.94 -6.32
N LEU A 137 -6.44 4.74 -5.76
CA LEU A 137 -6.30 3.50 -6.54
C LEU A 137 -7.51 3.26 -7.44
N GLN A 138 -8.72 3.42 -6.92
CA GLN A 138 -9.94 3.22 -7.70
C GLN A 138 -10.06 4.20 -8.86
N SER A 139 -9.77 5.49 -8.63
CA SER A 139 -9.74 6.50 -9.70
C SER A 139 -8.67 6.19 -10.74
N SER A 140 -7.48 5.72 -10.32
CA SER A 140 -6.43 5.31 -11.24
C SER A 140 -6.83 4.09 -12.08
N LYS A 141 -7.54 3.12 -11.50
CA LYS A 141 -8.06 1.95 -12.22
C LYS A 141 -9.10 2.36 -13.26
N GLN A 142 -10.06 3.22 -12.89
CA GLN A 142 -11.07 3.73 -13.81
C GLN A 142 -10.44 4.46 -15.00
N LEU A 143 -9.47 5.35 -14.76
CA LEU A 143 -8.76 6.04 -15.82
C LEU A 143 -7.96 5.07 -16.71
N LEU A 144 -7.36 4.05 -16.12
CA LEU A 144 -6.66 3.01 -16.87
C LEU A 144 -7.63 2.23 -17.77
N ASP A 145 -8.79 1.85 -17.25
CA ASP A 145 -9.80 1.11 -18.02
C ASP A 145 -10.34 1.95 -19.17
N GLU A 146 -10.59 3.25 -18.94
CA GLU A 146 -10.98 4.20 -20.00
C GLU A 146 -9.89 4.31 -21.08
N LEU A 147 -8.62 4.44 -20.67
CA LEU A 147 -7.49 4.50 -21.60
C LEU A 147 -7.36 3.23 -22.44
N LEU A 148 -7.50 2.05 -21.83
CA LEU A 148 -7.39 0.76 -22.53
C LEU A 148 -8.58 0.53 -23.45
N THR A 149 -9.76 1.03 -23.10
CA THR A 149 -10.95 1.03 -23.96
C THR A 149 -10.73 1.92 -25.19
N ALA A 150 -10.15 3.11 -25.01
CA ALA A 150 -9.81 4.01 -26.11
C ALA A 150 -8.63 3.50 -26.98
N ARG A 151 -7.79 2.58 -26.45
CA ARG A 151 -6.61 2.02 -27.13
C ARG A 151 -6.63 0.48 -27.06
N PRO A 152 -7.45 -0.20 -27.87
CA PRO A 152 -7.67 -1.65 -27.75
C PRO A 152 -6.40 -2.49 -27.93
N LEU A 153 -5.47 -2.05 -28.78
CA LEU A 153 -4.16 -2.72 -28.92
C LEU A 153 -3.38 -2.75 -27.59
N TRP A 154 -3.42 -1.66 -26.82
CA TRP A 154 -2.74 -1.60 -25.52
C TRP A 154 -3.43 -2.50 -24.51
N GLY A 155 -4.76 -2.61 -24.57
CA GLY A 155 -5.52 -3.60 -23.81
C GLY A 155 -5.04 -5.04 -24.09
N ASN A 156 -4.90 -5.41 -25.36
CA ASN A 156 -4.40 -6.72 -25.77
C ASN A 156 -2.97 -6.96 -25.29
N ILE A 157 -2.07 -6.00 -25.49
CA ILE A 157 -0.67 -6.11 -25.04
C ILE A 157 -0.61 -6.28 -23.51
N LYS A 158 -1.33 -5.46 -22.73
CA LYS A 158 -1.39 -5.58 -21.26
C LYS A 158 -1.88 -6.96 -20.85
N ARG A 159 -2.94 -7.46 -21.49
CA ARG A 159 -3.49 -8.80 -21.22
C ARG A 159 -2.47 -9.91 -21.49
N TYR A 160 -1.81 -9.89 -22.63
CA TYR A 160 -0.80 -10.90 -22.97
C TYR A 160 0.41 -10.87 -22.03
N MET A 161 0.87 -9.67 -21.67
CA MET A 161 1.95 -9.52 -20.70
C MET A 161 1.54 -10.03 -19.30
N GLY A 162 0.29 -9.80 -18.88
CA GLY A 162 -0.26 -10.33 -17.62
C GLY A 162 -0.40 -11.86 -17.60
N LEU A 163 -0.54 -12.49 -18.77
CA LEU A 163 -0.51 -13.94 -18.94
C LEU A 163 0.92 -14.52 -18.98
N GLY A 164 1.95 -13.68 -18.83
CA GLY A 164 3.35 -14.11 -18.82
C GLY A 164 3.94 -14.38 -20.20
N LEU A 165 3.30 -13.93 -21.28
CA LEU A 165 3.81 -14.15 -22.64
C LEU A 165 5.09 -13.33 -22.90
N SER A 166 5.99 -13.93 -23.67
CA SER A 166 7.20 -13.27 -24.15
C SER A 166 6.88 -12.22 -25.21
N ARG A 167 7.79 -11.25 -25.37
CA ARG A 167 7.66 -10.20 -26.40
C ARG A 167 7.52 -10.79 -27.81
N LYS A 168 8.13 -11.95 -28.10
CA LYS A 168 8.00 -12.64 -29.40
C LYS A 168 6.58 -13.12 -29.62
N GLU A 169 5.98 -13.76 -28.63
CA GLU A 169 4.59 -14.23 -28.68
C GLU A 169 3.61 -13.05 -28.79
N VAL A 170 3.87 -11.96 -28.08
CA VAL A 170 3.08 -10.72 -28.22
C VAL A 170 3.14 -10.17 -29.65
N CYS A 171 4.32 -10.16 -30.31
CA CYS A 171 4.44 -9.73 -31.70
C CYS A 171 3.60 -10.59 -32.64
N LEU A 172 3.63 -11.92 -32.44
CA LEU A 172 2.86 -12.88 -33.23
C LEU A 172 1.35 -12.66 -33.05
N LEU A 173 0.87 -12.58 -31.81
CA LEU A 173 -0.56 -12.44 -31.51
C LEU A 173 -1.14 -11.07 -31.91
N THR A 174 -0.32 -10.02 -31.86
CA THR A 174 -0.75 -8.68 -32.29
C THR A 174 -0.55 -8.45 -33.79
N ASN A 175 0.12 -9.35 -34.50
CA ASN A 175 0.59 -9.18 -35.88
C ASN A 175 1.35 -7.86 -36.08
N LEU A 176 2.24 -7.52 -35.14
CA LEU A 176 3.03 -6.29 -35.16
C LEU A 176 4.53 -6.57 -35.23
N HIS A 177 5.25 -5.67 -35.89
CA HIS A 177 6.70 -5.71 -35.91
C HIS A 177 7.30 -5.49 -34.50
N LYS A 178 8.42 -6.16 -34.22
CA LYS A 178 9.12 -6.13 -32.92
C LYS A 178 9.39 -4.72 -32.40
N ASP A 179 9.73 -3.78 -33.29
CA ASP A 179 10.05 -2.41 -32.90
C ASP A 179 8.81 -1.61 -32.51
N THR A 180 7.67 -1.90 -33.15
CA THR A 180 6.38 -1.30 -32.82
C THR A 180 5.93 -1.76 -31.43
N VAL A 181 6.01 -3.07 -31.17
CA VAL A 181 5.70 -3.63 -29.84
C VAL A 181 6.64 -3.05 -28.78
N ARG A 182 7.95 -2.96 -29.05
CA ARG A 182 8.92 -2.34 -28.15
C ARG A 182 8.59 -0.88 -27.84
N LYS A 183 8.19 -0.08 -28.85
CA LYS A 183 7.78 1.32 -28.64
C LYS A 183 6.54 1.42 -27.77
N HIS A 184 5.55 0.55 -27.96
CA HIS A 184 4.36 0.50 -27.12
C HIS A 184 4.67 0.09 -25.70
N LEU A 185 5.42 -1.00 -25.51
CA LEU A 185 5.85 -1.46 -24.18
C LEU A 185 6.58 -0.36 -23.42
N ARG A 186 7.53 0.34 -24.04
CA ARG A 186 8.22 1.48 -23.41
C ARG A 186 7.26 2.60 -23.00
N ARG A 187 6.30 2.96 -23.85
CA ARG A 187 5.29 3.97 -23.52
C ARG A 187 4.40 3.50 -22.37
N MET A 188 4.01 2.24 -22.35
CA MET A 188 3.17 1.65 -21.31
C MET A 188 3.92 1.54 -19.97
N GLU A 189 5.21 1.17 -20.00
CA GLU A 189 6.12 1.17 -18.84
C GLU A 189 6.26 2.59 -18.26
N ASN A 190 6.51 3.59 -19.12
CA ASN A 190 6.63 5.00 -18.69
C ASN A 190 5.34 5.55 -18.08
N LEU A 191 4.18 5.02 -18.48
CA LEU A 191 2.88 5.38 -17.92
C LEU A 191 2.50 4.52 -16.71
N GLY A 192 3.37 3.60 -16.27
CA GLY A 192 3.10 2.69 -15.15
C GLY A 192 2.00 1.66 -15.41
N ILE A 193 1.61 1.43 -16.66
CA ILE A 193 0.53 0.50 -17.05
C ILE A 193 0.98 -0.97 -16.94
N ILE A 194 2.25 -1.20 -17.25
CA ILE A 194 2.90 -2.50 -17.15
C ILE A 194 4.14 -2.27 -16.29
N ALA A 195 4.35 -3.14 -15.29
CA ALA A 195 5.60 -3.11 -14.54
C ALA A 195 6.76 -3.38 -15.51
N PRO A 196 7.88 -2.64 -15.43
CA PRO A 196 9.07 -3.01 -16.18
C PRO A 196 9.35 -4.49 -15.88
N PRO A 197 9.69 -5.32 -16.89
CA PRO A 197 9.90 -6.74 -16.67
C PRO A 197 10.85 -6.92 -15.50
N VAL A 198 10.47 -7.78 -14.55
CA VAL A 198 11.26 -8.12 -13.37
C VAL A 198 12.68 -8.39 -13.85
N ASN A 199 13.58 -7.48 -13.47
CA ASN A 199 14.75 -7.14 -14.27
C ASN A 199 15.75 -8.31 -14.30
N LEU A 200 16.57 -8.37 -15.36
CA LEU A 200 17.64 -9.34 -15.66
C LEU A 200 18.52 -9.80 -14.46
N LYS A 201 18.55 -9.04 -13.36
CA LYS A 201 19.25 -9.37 -12.12
C LYS A 201 18.71 -10.63 -11.43
N GLU A 202 17.40 -10.89 -11.46
CA GLU A 202 16.82 -12.09 -10.83
C GLU A 202 17.02 -13.37 -11.68
N LEU A 203 17.10 -13.22 -13.00
CA LEU A 203 17.45 -14.33 -13.91
C LEU A 203 18.96 -14.61 -13.90
N GLN A 204 19.81 -13.60 -13.74
CA GLN A 204 21.27 -13.77 -13.57
C GLN A 204 21.62 -14.42 -12.22
N ALA A 205 20.87 -14.12 -11.15
CA ALA A 205 21.03 -14.79 -9.86
C ALA A 205 20.59 -16.27 -9.87
N LYS A 206 19.69 -16.65 -10.80
CA LYS A 206 19.22 -18.02 -10.98
C LYS A 206 20.08 -18.88 -11.92
N VAL A 207 21.10 -18.32 -12.60
CA VAL A 207 21.84 -19.04 -13.66
C VAL A 207 23.18 -19.65 -13.23
N GLN A 208 23.97 -19.20 -12.23
CA GLN A 208 24.99 -20.06 -11.57
C GLN A 208 25.78 -19.30 -10.46
N PRO A 209 26.36 -19.98 -9.44
CA PRO A 209 26.77 -21.39 -9.44
C PRO A 209 26.15 -22.25 -8.34
N MET A 210 25.24 -23.15 -8.73
CA MET A 210 25.21 -24.48 -8.12
C MET A 210 26.04 -25.39 -9.00
N LEU A 211 27.32 -25.53 -8.64
CA LEU A 211 28.13 -26.75 -8.70
C LEU A 211 29.55 -26.44 -8.17
N PRO A 212 29.78 -26.45 -6.85
CA PRO A 212 31.04 -26.88 -6.30
C PRO A 212 31.02 -28.41 -6.12
N GLY A 213 31.88 -29.12 -6.84
CA GLY A 213 32.28 -30.50 -6.52
C GLY A 213 31.63 -31.60 -7.35
N MET A 214 32.23 -31.91 -8.51
CA MET A 214 32.50 -33.30 -8.90
C MET A 214 33.94 -33.36 -9.41
N GLU A 215 34.67 -34.30 -8.83
CA GLU A 215 36.09 -34.60 -8.97
C GLU A 215 36.47 -35.01 -10.39
N ALA A 216 37.64 -34.56 -10.84
CA ALA A 216 38.74 -35.37 -11.38
C ALA A 216 40.00 -34.49 -11.50
#